data_AF-A0A963BY04-F1
#
_entry.id   AF-A0A963BY04-F1
#
_cell.length_a   1.000
_cell.length_b   1.000
_cell.length_c   1.000
_cell.angle_alpha   90.00
_cell.angle_beta   90.00
_cell.angle_gamma   90.00
#
_symmetry.space_group_name_H-M   'P 1'
#
loop_
_entity.id
_entity.type
_entity.pdbx_description
1 polymer ?
#
loop_
_entity_poly.entity_id
_entity_poly.type
_entity_poly.pdbx_seq_one_letter_code
_entity_poly.pdbx_strand_id
1 'polypeptide(L)'
;MGIVLWANRLDAGRVVSDQADKIALYRHARKIDRLSRGLSTISFLSTHDTTDAEFNASDVAMPVSMASTDEIMAISGVWVPASDAILMMEALIRHIGQAGVRFGVFRNDAGEVLRELEESLLVARQAEACGGHFNFSVVV
;
A
#
# COMPACT_ATOMS: atom_id res chain seq x y z
N MET A 1 -4.04 -11.55 -15.83
CA MET A 1 -4.20 -10.46 -14.86
C MET A 1 -3.64 -10.94 -13.54
N GLY A 2 -2.85 -10.13 -12.87
CA GLY A 2 -2.17 -10.47 -11.62
C GLY A 2 -2.46 -9.39 -10.60
N ILE A 3 -2.65 -9.78 -9.34
CA ILE A 3 -3.00 -8.85 -8.29
C ILE A 3 -1.76 -8.04 -7.88
N VAL A 4 -1.92 -6.73 -7.80
CA VAL A 4 -0.86 -5.76 -7.45
C VAL A 4 -1.34 -4.82 -6.34
N LEU A 5 -0.39 -4.05 -5.77
CA LEU A 5 -0.72 -2.91 -4.94
C LEU A 5 -0.40 -1.61 -5.68
N TRP A 6 -1.25 -0.61 -5.56
CA TRP A 6 -0.95 0.78 -5.91
C TRP A 6 -0.93 1.63 -4.65
N ALA A 7 0.02 2.57 -4.55
CA ALA A 7 0.14 3.42 -3.39
C ALA A 7 -0.71 4.68 -3.60
N ASN A 8 -1.60 4.96 -2.64
CA ASN A 8 -2.49 6.10 -2.74
C ASN A 8 -2.32 7.05 -1.56
N ARG A 9 -2.64 8.32 -1.82
CA ARG A 9 -2.82 9.33 -0.79
C ARG A 9 -4.20 9.96 -0.89
N LEU A 10 -4.70 10.41 0.25
CA LEU A 10 -5.96 11.15 0.35
C LEU A 10 -5.65 12.65 0.53
N ASP A 11 -5.87 13.43 -0.53
CA ASP A 11 -5.66 14.87 -0.54
C ASP A 11 -7.03 15.58 -0.54
N ALA A 12 -7.40 16.22 0.57
CA ALA A 12 -8.66 16.98 0.70
C ALA A 12 -9.92 16.20 0.24
N GLY A 13 -9.98 14.90 0.55
CA GLY A 13 -11.11 14.03 0.19
C GLY A 13 -11.03 13.44 -1.22
N ARG A 14 -9.91 13.61 -1.93
CA ARG A 14 -9.66 13.02 -3.25
C ARG A 14 -8.51 12.01 -3.18
N VAL A 15 -8.73 10.83 -3.76
CA VAL A 15 -7.68 9.81 -3.93
C VAL A 15 -6.73 10.23 -5.04
N VAL A 16 -5.43 10.13 -4.77
CA VAL A 16 -4.37 10.26 -5.77
C VAL A 16 -3.49 9.03 -5.70
N SER A 17 -3.42 8.29 -6.80
CA SER A 17 -2.64 7.06 -6.95
C SER A 17 -1.31 7.32 -7.66
N ASP A 18 -0.28 6.55 -7.30
CA ASP A 18 0.96 6.49 -8.09
C ASP A 18 0.84 5.62 -9.36
N GLN A 19 -0.23 4.82 -9.45
CA GLN A 19 -0.51 3.87 -10.55
C GLN A 19 0.68 2.95 -10.89
N ALA A 20 1.59 2.75 -9.94
CA ALA A 20 2.80 1.97 -10.13
C ALA A 20 2.64 0.59 -9.48
N ASP A 21 2.71 -0.46 -10.29
CA ASP A 21 2.50 -1.84 -9.83
C ASP A 21 3.53 -2.27 -8.79
N LYS A 22 3.10 -2.47 -7.54
CA LYS A 22 3.94 -3.01 -6.46
C LYS A 22 3.73 -4.51 -6.27
N ILE A 23 4.17 -5.27 -7.28
CA ILE A 23 3.97 -6.72 -7.35
C ILE A 23 4.74 -7.44 -6.24
N ALA A 24 5.98 -7.02 -5.94
CA ALA A 24 6.79 -7.66 -4.91
C ALA A 24 6.19 -7.43 -3.52
N LEU A 25 5.67 -6.24 -3.24
CA LEU A 25 4.96 -5.93 -2.00
C LEU A 25 3.73 -6.81 -1.85
N TYR A 26 2.87 -6.91 -2.87
CA TYR A 26 1.70 -7.79 -2.82
C TYR A 26 2.11 -9.25 -2.56
N ARG A 27 3.04 -9.77 -3.37
CA ARG A 27 3.51 -11.16 -3.29
C ARG A 27 4.04 -11.52 -1.90
N HIS A 28 4.74 -10.59 -1.25
CA HIS A 28 5.40 -10.83 0.03
C HIS A 28 4.67 -10.18 1.22
N ALA A 29 3.44 -9.69 1.04
CA ALA A 29 2.71 -8.89 2.03
C ALA A 29 2.64 -9.55 3.42
N ARG A 30 2.36 -10.86 3.50
CA ARG A 30 2.32 -11.59 4.79
C ARG A 30 3.67 -11.64 5.50
N LYS A 31 4.78 -11.63 4.76
CA LYS A 31 6.11 -11.58 5.38
C LYS A 31 6.41 -10.16 5.84
N ILE A 32 6.13 -9.17 4.99
CA ILE A 32 6.32 -7.75 5.31
C ILE A 32 5.52 -7.37 6.56
N ASP A 33 4.27 -7.82 6.67
CA ASP A 33 3.40 -7.60 7.82
C ASP A 33 3.95 -8.19 9.13
N ARG A 34 4.50 -9.40 9.08
CA ARG A 34 5.18 -9.99 10.25
C ARG A 34 6.40 -9.17 10.68
N LEU A 35 7.14 -8.61 9.71
CA LEU A 35 8.28 -7.74 10.01
C LEU A 35 7.79 -6.43 10.63
N SER A 36 6.77 -5.77 10.07
CA SER A 36 6.28 -4.48 10.59
C SER A 36 5.78 -4.61 12.03
N ARG A 37 4.99 -5.65 12.31
CA ARG A 37 4.54 -5.98 13.68
C ARG A 37 5.71 -6.26 14.62
N GLY A 38 6.72 -7.00 14.15
CA GLY A 38 7.94 -7.29 14.92
C GLY A 38 8.80 -6.04 15.20
N LEU A 39 8.67 -5.00 14.38
CA LEU A 39 9.33 -3.70 14.55
C LEU A 39 8.50 -2.71 15.38
N SER A 40 7.38 -3.16 15.96
CA SER A 40 6.45 -2.33 16.73
C SER A 40 5.88 -1.13 15.95
N THR A 41 5.75 -1.27 14.62
CA THR A 41 5.02 -0.33 13.77
C THR A 41 3.63 -0.89 13.44
N ILE A 42 2.82 -0.10 12.72
CA ILE A 42 1.50 -0.56 12.27
C ILE A 42 1.61 -1.81 11.38
N SER A 43 0.49 -2.53 11.25
CA SER A 43 0.40 -3.72 10.39
C SER A 43 0.53 -3.29 8.93
N PHE A 44 1.40 -3.92 8.14
CA PHE A 44 1.44 -3.67 6.69
C PHE A 44 0.10 -4.03 6.04
N LEU A 45 -0.55 -5.11 6.46
CA LEU A 45 -1.86 -5.48 5.93
C LEU A 45 -2.98 -4.52 6.36
N SER A 46 -2.82 -3.73 7.42
CA SER A 46 -3.85 -2.75 7.80
C SER A 46 -3.81 -1.49 6.93
N THR A 47 -2.84 -1.37 6.03
CA THR A 47 -2.84 -0.30 5.02
C THR A 47 -3.44 -0.77 3.70
N HIS A 48 -3.87 -2.03 3.58
CA HIS A 48 -4.45 -2.56 2.35
C HIS A 48 -5.93 -2.23 2.27
N ASP A 49 -6.33 -1.65 1.15
CA ASP A 49 -7.72 -1.40 0.78
C ASP A 49 -8.14 -2.33 -0.36
N THR A 50 -9.30 -2.97 -0.23
CA THR A 50 -9.80 -3.94 -1.23
C THR A 50 -10.90 -3.38 -2.11
N THR A 51 -11.23 -2.09 -2.03
CA THR A 51 -12.35 -1.47 -2.78
C THR A 51 -12.23 -1.76 -4.28
N ASP A 52 -11.07 -1.51 -4.88
CA ASP A 52 -10.84 -1.76 -6.32
C ASP A 52 -11.02 -3.25 -6.67
N ALA A 53 -10.40 -4.15 -5.89
CA ALA A 53 -10.53 -5.59 -6.10
C ALA A 53 -11.98 -6.08 -5.97
N GLU A 54 -12.75 -5.54 -5.02
CA GLU A 54 -14.15 -5.91 -4.81
C GLU A 54 -15.02 -5.52 -6.00
N PHE A 55 -14.91 -4.28 -6.48
CA PHE A 55 -15.69 -3.81 -7.65
C PHE A 55 -15.24 -4.45 -8.97
N ASN A 56 -13.98 -4.86 -9.10
CA ASN A 56 -13.50 -5.58 -10.28
C ASN A 56 -13.88 -7.08 -10.27
N ALA A 57 -13.96 -7.70 -9.09
CA ALA A 57 -14.24 -9.13 -8.95
C ALA A 57 -15.74 -9.45 -8.82
N SER A 58 -16.54 -8.50 -8.37
CA SER A 58 -17.98 -8.63 -8.27
C SER A 58 -18.63 -7.84 -9.39
N ASP A 59 -19.63 -8.42 -10.09
CA ASP A 59 -20.45 -7.73 -11.09
C ASP A 59 -21.36 -6.65 -10.45
N VAL A 60 -20.89 -5.99 -9.40
CA VAL A 60 -21.59 -4.95 -8.65
C VAL A 60 -21.52 -3.67 -9.45
N ALA A 61 -22.69 -3.18 -9.85
CA ALA A 61 -22.80 -1.87 -10.49
C ALA A 61 -22.37 -0.77 -9.51
N MET A 62 -21.55 0.17 -9.99
CA MET A 62 -21.23 1.38 -9.23
C MET A 62 -22.51 2.16 -8.90
N PRO A 63 -22.60 2.78 -7.71
CA PRO A 63 -23.71 3.68 -7.40
C PRO A 63 -23.84 4.79 -8.46
N VAL A 64 -25.07 5.14 -8.83
CA VAL A 64 -25.35 6.13 -9.89
C VAL A 64 -24.73 7.52 -9.61
N SER A 65 -24.48 7.82 -8.33
CA SER A 65 -23.87 9.08 -7.90
C SER A 65 -22.34 9.10 -7.94
N MET A 66 -21.69 8.00 -8.33
CA MET A 66 -20.24 7.86 -8.30
C MET A 66 -19.68 7.49 -9.67
N ALA A 67 -18.56 8.10 -10.04
CA ALA A 67 -17.92 7.95 -11.33
C ALA A 67 -16.76 6.95 -11.33
N SER A 68 -16.19 6.63 -10.16
CA SER A 68 -15.08 5.68 -10.02
C SER A 68 -15.02 5.03 -8.63
N THR A 69 -14.26 3.93 -8.53
CA THR A 69 -13.94 3.28 -7.26
C THR A 69 -13.11 4.17 -6.33
N ASP A 70 -12.33 5.12 -6.88
CA ASP A 70 -11.63 6.14 -6.10
C ASP A 70 -12.58 6.99 -5.24
N GLU A 71 -13.77 7.33 -5.75
CA GLU A 71 -14.75 8.12 -4.99
C GLU A 71 -15.34 7.32 -3.82
N ILE A 72 -15.48 6.00 -4.00
CA ILE A 72 -15.89 5.08 -2.93
C ILE A 72 -14.77 4.97 -1.90
N MET A 73 -13.55 4.73 -2.37
CA MET A 73 -12.36 4.60 -1.52
C MET A 73 -12.09 5.87 -0.72
N ALA A 74 -12.33 7.06 -1.29
CA ALA A 74 -12.21 8.33 -0.56
C ALA A 74 -13.12 8.42 0.67
N ILE A 75 -14.30 7.80 0.62
CA ILE A 75 -15.33 7.89 1.66
C ILE A 75 -15.22 6.74 2.68
N SER A 76 -15.04 5.51 2.18
CA SER A 76 -15.14 4.30 3.01
C SER A 76 -13.92 3.40 2.93
N GLY A 77 -12.86 3.83 2.25
CA GLY A 77 -11.64 3.05 2.15
C GLY A 77 -10.87 2.92 3.47
N VAL A 78 -9.93 2.00 3.49
CA VAL A 78 -8.95 1.84 4.56
C VAL A 78 -7.89 2.93 4.38
N TRP A 79 -7.76 3.78 5.40
CA TRP A 79 -6.80 4.87 5.45
C TRP A 79 -6.04 4.85 6.76
N VAL A 80 -4.73 5.05 6.69
CA VAL A 80 -3.89 5.27 7.88
C VAL A 80 -3.27 6.67 7.84
N PRO A 81 -2.95 7.27 9.01
CA PRO A 81 -2.16 8.49 9.05
C PRO A 81 -0.87 8.33 8.25
N ALA A 82 -0.55 9.31 7.40
CA ALA A 82 0.64 9.24 6.55
C ALA A 82 1.93 9.11 7.38
N SER A 83 2.00 9.76 8.54
CA SER A 83 3.07 9.64 9.53
C SER A 83 3.33 8.20 9.95
N ASP A 84 2.27 7.42 10.21
CA ASP A 84 2.38 6.03 10.65
C ASP A 84 2.85 5.13 9.51
N ALA A 85 2.38 5.39 8.28
CA ALA A 85 2.84 4.71 7.08
C ALA A 85 4.32 4.98 6.80
N ILE A 86 4.78 6.23 6.97
CA ILE A 86 6.19 6.62 6.86
C ILE A 86 7.04 5.85 7.87
N LEU A 87 6.65 5.88 9.15
CA LEU A 87 7.39 5.19 10.22
C LEU A 87 7.48 3.68 9.94
N MET A 88 6.38 3.07 9.50
CA MET A 88 6.35 1.66 9.09
C MET A 88 7.32 1.38 7.95
N MET A 89 7.25 2.14 6.85
CA MET A 89 8.07 1.91 5.66
C MET A 89 9.56 2.17 5.92
N GLU A 90 9.91 3.24 6.64
CA GLU A 90 11.30 3.52 7.00
C GLU A 90 11.91 2.43 7.90
N ALA A 91 11.13 1.91 8.87
CA ALA A 91 11.56 0.80 9.71
C ALA A 91 11.78 -0.48 8.88
N LEU A 92 10.86 -0.79 7.96
CA LEU A 92 10.98 -1.94 7.05
C LEU A 92 12.19 -1.82 6.13
N ILE A 93 12.36 -0.68 5.44
CA ILE A 93 13.49 -0.42 4.53
C ILE A 93 14.82 -0.61 5.28
N ARG A 94 14.95 0.02 6.46
CA ARG A 94 16.15 -0.09 7.29
C ARG A 94 16.41 -1.54 7.70
N HIS A 95 15.39 -2.23 8.22
CA HIS A 95 15.56 -3.59 8.70
C HIS A 95 15.90 -4.57 7.57
N ILE A 96 15.19 -4.49 6.44
CA ILE A 96 15.43 -5.37 5.27
C ILE A 96 16.82 -5.14 4.71
N GLY A 97 17.22 -3.87 4.54
CA GLY A 97 18.55 -3.50 4.01
C GLY A 97 19.71 -3.90 4.92
N GLN A 98 19.55 -3.77 6.24
CA GLN A 98 20.63 -4.07 7.19
C GLN A 98 20.72 -5.55 7.58
N ALA A 99 19.58 -6.22 7.77
CA ALA A 99 19.55 -7.61 8.22
C ALA A 99 19.64 -8.62 7.06
N GLY A 100 19.73 -8.15 5.81
CA GLY A 100 19.83 -9.03 4.64
C GLY A 100 18.62 -9.95 4.49
N VAL A 101 17.42 -9.45 4.81
CA VAL A 101 16.20 -10.27 4.84
C VAL A 101 15.92 -10.83 3.44
N ARG A 102 15.89 -12.15 3.32
CA ARG A 102 15.61 -12.83 2.04
C ARG A 102 14.12 -12.89 1.75
N PHE A 103 13.68 -12.53 0.54
CA PHE A 103 12.30 -12.68 0.09
C PHE A 103 12.18 -13.72 -1.02
N GLY A 104 11.52 -14.85 -0.77
CA GLY A 104 11.39 -15.95 -1.72
C GLY A 104 12.32 -17.15 -1.47
N VAL A 105 11.89 -18.32 -1.96
CA VAL A 105 12.61 -19.60 -1.78
C VAL A 105 13.68 -19.75 -2.85
N PHE A 106 13.31 -19.64 -4.13
CA PHE A 106 14.22 -19.85 -5.27
C PHE A 106 14.98 -18.58 -5.68
N ARG A 107 14.28 -17.44 -5.76
CA ARG A 107 14.85 -16.11 -5.99
C ARG A 107 14.81 -15.29 -4.70
N ASN A 108 15.77 -14.38 -4.54
CA ASN A 108 15.71 -13.34 -3.51
C ASN A 108 15.16 -12.04 -4.12
N ASP A 109 13.94 -11.69 -3.78
CA ASP A 109 13.24 -10.50 -4.25
C ASP A 109 13.49 -9.27 -3.34
N ALA A 110 14.43 -9.33 -2.39
CA ALA A 110 14.69 -8.26 -1.43
C ALA A 110 14.91 -6.89 -2.09
N GLY A 111 15.63 -6.84 -3.22
CA GLY A 111 15.87 -5.60 -3.96
C GLY A 111 14.59 -4.99 -4.55
N GLU A 112 13.68 -5.81 -5.06
CA GLU A 112 12.37 -5.34 -5.57
C GLU A 112 11.49 -4.85 -4.44
N VAL A 113 11.45 -5.58 -3.31
CA VAL A 113 10.71 -5.15 -2.11
C VAL A 113 11.22 -3.81 -1.60
N LEU A 114 12.53 -3.62 -1.53
CA LEU A 114 13.13 -2.35 -1.11
C LEU A 114 12.78 -1.21 -2.07
N ARG A 115 12.94 -1.42 -3.38
CA ARG A 115 12.60 -0.43 -4.41
C ARG A 115 11.12 -0.01 -4.31
N GLU A 116 10.22 -0.99 -4.25
CA GLU A 116 8.78 -0.72 -4.18
C GLU A 116 8.39 0.00 -2.87
N LEU A 117 9.00 -0.37 -1.73
CA LEU A 117 8.82 0.36 -0.45
C LEU A 117 9.33 1.80 -0.54
N GLU A 118 10.50 2.04 -1.14
CA GLU A 118 11.09 3.37 -1.28
C GLU A 118 10.23 4.28 -2.15
N GLU A 119 9.70 3.76 -3.26
CA GLU A 119 8.76 4.49 -4.11
C GLU A 119 7.46 4.82 -3.36
N SER A 120 6.89 3.86 -2.63
CA SER A 120 5.67 4.10 -1.85
C SER A 120 5.88 5.04 -0.67
N LEU A 121 7.10 5.07 -0.10
CA LEU A 121 7.49 6.05 0.91
C LEU A 121 7.45 7.48 0.35
N LEU A 122 7.79 7.69 -0.92
CA LEU A 122 7.65 9.02 -1.55
C LEU A 122 6.19 9.48 -1.56
N VAL A 123 5.25 8.58 -1.86
CA VAL A 123 3.81 8.86 -1.85
C VAL A 123 3.32 9.20 -0.43
N ALA A 124 3.72 8.42 0.57
CA ALA A 124 3.35 8.72 1.96
C ALA A 124 3.94 10.05 2.45
N ARG A 125 5.16 10.41 2.05
CA ARG A 125 5.75 11.73 2.37
C ARG A 125 5.00 12.88 1.70
N GLN A 126 4.51 12.69 0.48
CA GLN A 126 3.63 13.67 -0.17
C GLN A 126 2.31 13.81 0.58
N ALA A 127 1.72 12.71 1.03
CA ALA A 127 0.51 12.73 1.85
C ALA A 127 0.73 13.47 3.18
N GLU A 128 1.82 13.17 3.88
CA GLU A 128 2.17 13.81 5.16
C GLU A 128 2.38 15.32 5.03
N ALA A 129 2.99 15.78 3.93
CA ALA A 129 3.17 17.20 3.67
C ALA A 129 1.84 17.99 3.59
N CYS A 130 0.74 17.29 3.31
CA CYS A 130 -0.62 17.83 3.26
C CYS A 130 -1.45 17.48 4.50
N GLY A 131 -0.87 16.83 5.52
CA GLY A 131 -1.62 16.27 6.67
C GLY A 131 -2.61 15.19 6.27
N GLY A 132 -2.33 14.48 5.16
CA GLY A 132 -3.20 13.51 4.54
C GLY A 132 -3.05 12.10 5.11
N HIS A 133 -3.70 11.16 4.43
CA HIS A 133 -3.68 9.73 4.77
C HIS A 133 -3.07 8.93 3.61
N PHE A 134 -2.64 7.71 3.92
CA PHE A 134 -2.03 6.79 2.98
C PHE A 134 -2.74 5.44 2.99
N ASN A 135 -2.78 4.77 1.83
CA ASN A 135 -3.10 3.34 1.75
C ASN A 135 -2.39 2.66 0.57
N PHE A 136 -2.56 1.34 0.50
CA PHE A 136 -2.31 0.55 -0.69
C PHE A 136 -3.63 -0.03 -1.20
N SER A 137 -4.07 0.32 -2.40
CA SER A 137 -5.21 -0.38 -3.01
C SER A 137 -4.78 -1.70 -3.63
N VAL A 138 -5.57 -2.75 -3.41
CA VAL A 138 -5.41 -4.05 -4.05
C VAL A 138 -6.12 -4.01 -5.40
N VAL A 139 -5.36 -4.14 -6.48
CA VAL A 139 -5.85 -4.03 -7.86
C VAL A 139 -5.67 -5.38 -8.57
N VAL A 140 -6.65 -5.79 -9.39
CA VAL A 140 -6.74 -7.11 -10.05
C VAL A 140 -6.64 -6.99 -11.57
#